data_AF-D7G044-F1
#
_entry.id   AF-D7G044-F1
#
_cell.length_a   1.000
_cell.length_b   1.000
_cell.length_c   1.000
_cell.angle_alpha   90.00
_cell.angle_beta   90.00
_cell.angle_gamma   90.00
#
_symmetry.space_group_name_H-M   'P 1'
#
loop_
_entity.id
_entity.type
_entity.pdbx_description
1 polymer ?
#
loop_
_entity_poly.entity_id
_entity_poly.type
_entity_poly.pdbx_seq_one_letter_code
_entity_poly.pdbx_strand_id
1 'polypeptide(L)'
;MKATAAATAWAMALCSCGTSSAFTTHTSFSRVSAPRNAVGRASAKGTLRPRTLNMAVAIPSAVSVETAPPATIDMEGVQLSGLNGLALQPKTFPTKREVMDVIPKHCFVKDTVRSMKYAVLSCAITLSMGGLAAAFLPLKLAMLPAWIAYAVSCGTAATGAWVVAHECGHGAFSSNRQLQDAVGYVLHSALLVPYFSWQRSHAVHHAHTNHMEKGETHVPEMVSHKGFGLQKQRKLFRTVLGKKLGTAAYGVAQTFNHLVVGWPAYLLFGATGGPSRGMTSHFFPHPPFSTGEKGTDLYPGKWKKKVWLSDVGVAGMIAGLAAWASKAGAMQVAALYGGPLMVVNAWLVLITWLQHTEVDVPHFEADNWNFIKGALHTVDRPYGKVLDFLHHRIGSTHVAHHVDCTIPHYHALEATNAIKEAFPEHYLYDPTPLPQATWRLATQCAGVEKRGDMHVFVTKE
;
A
#
# COMPACT_ATOMS: atom_id res chain seq x y z
N MET A 1 12.98 31.17 38.10
CA MET A 1 12.18 32.03 37.20
C MET A 1 13.04 32.48 36.03
N LYS A 2 12.95 31.78 34.89
CA LYS A 2 13.46 32.13 33.54
C LYS A 2 13.44 30.85 32.70
N ALA A 3 12.28 30.53 32.10
CA ALA A 3 12.15 29.53 31.02
C ALA A 3 10.71 29.55 30.44
N THR A 4 10.21 30.71 29.98
CA THR A 4 8.88 30.79 29.32
C THR A 4 8.81 31.83 28.20
N ALA A 5 9.93 32.27 27.62
CA ALA A 5 9.94 33.33 26.61
C ALA A 5 10.33 32.89 25.18
N ALA A 6 10.37 31.59 24.88
CA ALA A 6 10.78 31.10 23.55
C ALA A 6 9.65 30.47 22.72
N ALA A 7 8.42 30.35 23.26
CA ALA A 7 7.32 29.64 22.57
C ALA A 7 6.36 30.56 21.78
N THR A 8 6.50 31.89 21.86
CA THR A 8 5.52 32.84 21.30
C THR A 8 5.97 33.57 20.02
N ALA A 9 7.12 33.20 19.44
CA ALA A 9 7.67 33.87 18.26
C ALA A 9 7.36 33.18 16.91
N TRP A 10 6.78 31.97 16.91
CA TRP A 10 6.47 31.23 15.67
C TRP A 10 5.05 31.46 15.13
N ALA A 11 4.17 32.14 15.87
CA ALA A 11 2.75 32.29 15.52
C ALA A 11 2.38 33.61 14.82
N MET A 12 3.34 34.48 14.49
CA MET A 12 3.05 35.83 13.93
C MET A 12 3.77 36.16 12.60
N ALA A 13 4.13 35.15 11.79
CA ALA A 13 4.79 35.39 10.49
C ALA A 13 3.99 34.91 9.25
N LEU A 14 2.70 34.53 9.41
CA LEU A 14 1.84 34.14 8.28
C LEU A 14 0.63 35.06 8.08
N CYS A 15 0.54 36.16 8.80
CA CYS A 15 -0.58 37.09 8.72
C CYS A 15 -0.08 38.49 8.38
N SER A 16 0.25 38.75 7.10
CA SER A 16 0.26 40.08 6.47
C SER A 16 0.65 39.99 4.99
N CYS A 17 -0.34 39.91 4.11
CA CYS A 17 -0.38 40.63 2.83
C CYS A 17 -1.83 40.59 2.32
N GLY A 18 -2.47 41.77 2.31
CA GLY A 18 -3.72 42.01 1.60
C GLY A 18 -3.52 41.93 0.07
N THR A 19 -4.52 42.13 -0.78
CA THR A 19 -5.78 42.87 -0.66
C THR A 19 -6.78 42.37 -1.70
N SER A 20 -8.06 42.57 -1.36
CA SER A 20 -9.26 42.75 -2.19
C SER A 20 -9.22 42.52 -3.70
N SER A 21 -10.09 41.62 -4.17
CA SER A 21 -11.03 41.96 -5.25
C SER A 21 -12.34 41.21 -5.05
N ALA A 22 -13.42 41.99 -4.92
CA ALA A 22 -14.78 41.50 -4.85
C ALA A 22 -15.19 41.01 -6.25
N PHE A 23 -15.81 39.84 -6.32
CA PHE A 23 -16.61 39.46 -7.49
C PHE A 23 -17.96 38.90 -7.05
N THR A 24 -18.97 39.58 -7.57
CA THR A 24 -20.40 39.43 -7.37
C THR A 24 -20.90 38.08 -7.84
N THR A 25 -21.81 37.51 -7.07
CA THR A 25 -22.57 36.29 -7.37
C THR A 25 -23.62 36.57 -8.45
N HIS A 26 -23.52 35.88 -9.58
CA HIS A 26 -24.66 35.65 -10.48
C HIS A 26 -24.90 34.15 -10.61
N THR A 27 -25.97 33.69 -9.96
CA THR A 27 -26.59 32.40 -10.16
C THR A 27 -27.33 32.40 -11.49
N SER A 28 -26.97 31.50 -12.41
CA SER A 28 -27.87 31.08 -13.48
C SER A 28 -27.89 29.56 -13.56
N PHE A 29 -29.06 29.00 -13.27
CA PHE A 29 -29.37 27.59 -13.51
C PHE A 29 -29.63 27.42 -15.01
N SER A 30 -28.89 26.53 -15.66
CA SER A 30 -29.27 26.00 -16.97
C SER A 30 -29.18 24.48 -16.93
N ARG A 31 -30.35 23.84 -16.98
CA ARG A 31 -30.52 22.40 -17.22
C ARG A 31 -29.96 22.08 -18.60
N VAL A 32 -29.04 21.12 -18.68
CA VAL A 32 -28.68 20.46 -19.94
C VAL A 32 -29.06 18.99 -19.83
N SER A 33 -30.06 18.63 -20.62
CA SER A 33 -30.60 17.28 -20.84
C SER A 33 -29.69 16.44 -21.73
N ALA A 34 -29.55 15.16 -21.38
CA ALA A 34 -28.82 14.15 -22.15
C ALA A 34 -29.54 13.79 -23.48
N PRO A 35 -28.82 13.46 -24.57
CA PRO A 35 -29.46 12.95 -25.77
C PRO A 35 -29.71 11.44 -25.67
N ARG A 36 -30.94 11.04 -25.99
CA ARG A 36 -31.36 9.66 -26.25
C ARG A 36 -31.00 9.30 -27.70
N ASN A 37 -30.36 8.15 -27.90
CA ASN A 37 -30.18 7.56 -29.23
C ASN A 37 -31.52 7.01 -29.74
N ALA A 38 -32.01 7.56 -30.85
CA ALA A 38 -33.17 7.08 -31.57
C ALA A 38 -32.73 6.06 -32.64
N VAL A 39 -33.37 4.89 -32.60
CA VAL A 39 -33.30 3.84 -33.62
C VAL A 39 -34.21 4.26 -34.77
N GLY A 40 -33.66 4.43 -35.97
CA GLY A 40 -34.39 4.71 -37.20
C GLY A 40 -34.17 3.61 -38.23
N ARG A 41 -35.21 2.84 -38.52
CA ARG A 41 -35.26 1.78 -39.53
C ARG A 41 -35.75 2.42 -40.84
N ALA A 42 -35.00 2.28 -41.94
CA ALA A 42 -35.51 2.59 -43.28
C ALA A 42 -34.99 1.54 -44.29
N SER A 43 -35.94 0.99 -45.04
CA SER A 43 -35.77 0.02 -46.11
C SER A 43 -35.81 0.75 -47.45
N ALA A 44 -34.90 0.44 -48.37
CA ALA A 44 -35.10 0.67 -49.80
C ALA A 44 -34.33 -0.37 -50.61
N LYS A 45 -35.06 -1.01 -51.53
CA LYS A 45 -34.62 -2.04 -52.48
C LYS A 45 -33.74 -1.42 -53.57
N GLY A 46 -32.68 -2.12 -53.96
CA GLY A 46 -31.87 -1.81 -55.13
C GLY A 46 -30.97 -2.99 -55.49
N THR A 47 -31.42 -3.81 -56.45
CA THR A 47 -30.68 -4.93 -57.03
C THR A 47 -29.57 -4.44 -57.95
N LEU A 48 -28.31 -4.65 -57.57
CA LEU A 48 -27.15 -4.59 -58.47
C LEU A 48 -26.23 -5.78 -58.16
N ARG A 49 -25.95 -6.60 -59.20
CA ARG A 49 -25.07 -7.77 -59.14
C ARG A 49 -23.62 -7.33 -58.90
N PRO A 50 -22.84 -7.96 -58.00
CA PRO A 50 -21.41 -7.74 -57.95
C PRO A 50 -20.68 -8.72 -58.87
N ARG A 51 -19.84 -8.15 -59.75
CA ARG A 51 -18.72 -8.84 -60.42
C ARG A 51 -17.73 -9.31 -59.34
N THR A 52 -17.38 -10.58 -59.37
CA THR A 52 -16.29 -11.14 -58.56
C THR A 52 -14.94 -10.62 -59.07
N LEU A 53 -14.31 -9.71 -58.32
CA LEU A 53 -12.88 -9.45 -58.39
C LEU A 53 -12.20 -10.23 -57.27
N ASN A 54 -11.45 -11.27 -57.64
CA ASN A 54 -10.54 -11.96 -56.73
C ASN A 54 -9.34 -11.02 -56.44
N MET A 55 -9.38 -10.29 -55.33
CA MET A 55 -8.15 -9.82 -54.68
C MET A 55 -7.81 -10.78 -53.55
N ALA A 56 -6.82 -11.63 -53.79
CA ALA A 56 -6.14 -12.36 -52.74
C ALA A 56 -5.41 -11.33 -51.85
N VAL A 57 -6.00 -11.01 -50.70
CA VAL A 57 -5.29 -10.29 -49.63
C VAL A 57 -4.46 -11.33 -48.89
N ALA A 58 -3.15 -11.27 -49.08
CA ALA A 58 -2.22 -12.05 -48.28
C ALA A 58 -2.32 -11.60 -46.81
N ILE A 59 -2.82 -12.50 -45.96
CA ILE A 59 -2.75 -12.35 -44.51
C ILE A 59 -1.25 -12.50 -44.17
N PRO A 60 -0.59 -11.52 -43.54
CA PRO A 60 0.77 -11.73 -43.07
C PRO A 60 0.72 -12.83 -42.02
N SER A 61 1.47 -13.91 -42.25
CA SER A 61 1.69 -14.94 -41.25
C SER A 61 2.10 -14.30 -39.92
N ALA A 62 1.53 -14.79 -38.83
CA ALA A 62 1.89 -14.37 -37.48
C ALA A 62 3.42 -14.43 -37.32
N VAL A 63 4.03 -13.25 -37.19
CA VAL A 63 5.43 -13.17 -36.77
C VAL A 63 5.44 -13.61 -35.32
N SER A 64 5.82 -14.85 -35.08
CA SER A 64 6.28 -15.31 -33.77
C SER A 64 7.42 -14.37 -33.39
N VAL A 65 7.18 -13.50 -32.41
CA VAL A 65 8.27 -12.79 -31.74
C VAL A 65 9.03 -13.87 -30.99
N GLU A 66 10.10 -14.36 -31.60
CA GLU A 66 11.07 -15.22 -30.94
C GLU A 66 11.76 -14.35 -29.88
N THR A 67 11.24 -14.39 -28.66
CA THR A 67 11.89 -13.76 -27.51
C THR A 67 13.21 -14.48 -27.29
N ALA A 68 14.32 -13.78 -27.46
CA ALA A 68 15.63 -14.27 -27.06
C ALA A 68 15.54 -14.85 -25.63
N PRO A 69 16.25 -15.96 -25.34
CA PRO A 69 16.28 -16.51 -23.99
C PRO A 69 16.69 -15.40 -23.01
N PRO A 70 16.00 -15.22 -21.88
CA PRO A 70 16.26 -14.06 -21.03
C PRO A 70 17.69 -14.16 -20.53
N ALA A 71 18.45 -13.08 -20.74
CA ALA A 71 19.88 -13.04 -20.45
C ALA A 71 20.10 -13.41 -18.98
N THR A 72 21.04 -14.33 -18.73
CA THR A 72 21.52 -14.60 -17.37
C THR A 72 22.05 -13.31 -16.78
N ILE A 73 21.41 -12.81 -15.73
CA ILE A 73 21.84 -11.58 -15.06
C ILE A 73 23.17 -11.82 -14.35
N ASP A 74 23.98 -10.77 -14.25
CA ASP A 74 25.17 -10.78 -13.41
C ASP A 74 24.78 -10.85 -11.93
N MET A 75 25.20 -11.93 -11.27
CA MET A 75 24.89 -12.26 -9.88
C MET A 75 25.95 -11.75 -8.90
N GLU A 76 27.00 -11.07 -9.36
CA GLU A 76 28.04 -10.54 -8.49
C GLU A 76 27.45 -9.54 -7.46
N GLY A 77 27.65 -9.84 -6.17
CA GLY A 77 27.16 -9.03 -5.06
C GLY A 77 25.65 -9.14 -4.77
N VAL A 78 24.94 -10.04 -5.45
CA VAL A 78 23.52 -10.35 -5.17
C VAL A 78 23.44 -11.37 -4.04
N GLN A 79 22.71 -11.03 -2.97
CA GLN A 79 22.43 -11.94 -1.87
C GLN A 79 21.17 -12.76 -2.18
N LEU A 80 21.11 -14.00 -1.69
CA LEU A 80 19.93 -14.86 -1.83
C LEU A 80 19.15 -14.94 -0.52
N SER A 81 17.83 -14.94 -0.63
CA SER A 81 16.92 -15.12 0.51
C SER A 81 16.49 -16.58 0.64
N GLY A 82 15.47 -16.85 1.45
CA GLY A 82 14.82 -18.17 1.47
C GLY A 82 14.12 -18.54 0.16
N LEU A 83 14.05 -17.62 -0.81
CA LEU A 83 13.59 -17.87 -2.18
C LEU A 83 14.64 -18.56 -3.07
N ASN A 84 15.91 -18.58 -2.65
CA ASN A 84 17.02 -19.19 -3.39
C ASN A 84 17.12 -18.69 -4.85
N GLY A 85 16.91 -17.40 -5.09
CA GLY A 85 17.00 -16.79 -6.42
C GLY A 85 15.85 -17.14 -7.38
N LEU A 86 14.78 -17.78 -6.90
CA LEU A 86 13.63 -18.16 -7.73
C LEU A 86 13.05 -16.97 -8.51
N ALA A 87 13.00 -15.79 -7.90
CA ALA A 87 12.48 -14.56 -8.51
C ALA A 87 13.42 -13.93 -9.55
N LEU A 88 14.70 -14.30 -9.58
CA LEU A 88 15.70 -13.81 -10.54
C LEU A 88 15.79 -14.67 -11.79
N GLN A 89 15.16 -15.85 -11.78
CA GLN A 89 15.28 -16.80 -12.87
C GLN A 89 14.58 -16.26 -14.14
N PRO A 90 15.21 -16.47 -15.31
CA PRO A 90 14.63 -16.10 -16.60
C PRO A 90 13.36 -16.93 -16.87
N LYS A 91 12.18 -16.30 -16.85
CA LYS A 91 10.87 -16.97 -16.95
C LYS A 91 9.90 -16.21 -17.83
N THR A 92 9.09 -16.94 -18.59
CA THR A 92 7.87 -16.41 -19.20
C THR A 92 6.78 -16.31 -18.12
N PHE A 93 6.04 -15.21 -18.11
CA PHE A 93 4.98 -14.99 -17.13
C PHE A 93 3.61 -15.32 -17.73
N PRO A 94 2.70 -15.94 -16.97
CA PRO A 94 1.33 -16.17 -17.43
C PRO A 94 0.62 -14.83 -17.64
N THR A 95 -0.34 -14.83 -18.55
CA THR A 95 -1.27 -13.72 -18.72
C THR A 95 -2.18 -13.59 -17.50
N LYS A 96 -2.76 -12.40 -17.29
CA LYS A 96 -3.75 -12.20 -16.22
C LYS A 96 -4.88 -13.21 -16.32
N ARG A 97 -5.37 -13.49 -17.53
CA ARG A 97 -6.46 -14.42 -17.74
C ARG A 97 -6.12 -15.83 -17.27
N GLU A 98 -4.94 -16.35 -17.64
CA GLU A 98 -4.50 -17.68 -17.22
C GLU A 98 -4.41 -17.81 -15.69
N VAL A 99 -3.91 -16.78 -15.00
CA VAL A 99 -3.89 -16.78 -13.53
C VAL A 99 -5.30 -16.68 -12.93
N MET A 100 -6.20 -15.89 -13.53
CA MET A 100 -7.57 -15.78 -13.04
C MET A 100 -8.39 -17.07 -13.27
N ASP A 101 -8.13 -17.80 -14.35
CA ASP A 101 -8.90 -18.98 -14.74
C ASP A 101 -8.67 -20.20 -13.81
N VAL A 102 -7.54 -20.22 -13.07
CA VAL A 102 -7.25 -21.29 -12.09
C VAL A 102 -7.88 -21.05 -10.72
N ILE A 103 -8.27 -19.81 -10.40
CA ILE A 103 -8.86 -19.49 -9.10
C ILE A 103 -10.33 -19.97 -9.08
N PRO A 104 -10.75 -20.74 -8.05
CA PRO A 104 -12.14 -21.19 -7.94
C PRO A 104 -13.13 -20.02 -7.98
N LYS A 105 -14.19 -20.14 -8.79
CA LYS A 105 -15.13 -19.04 -9.05
C LYS A 105 -15.84 -18.53 -7.79
N HIS A 106 -16.06 -19.39 -6.80
CA HIS A 106 -16.70 -18.97 -5.54
C HIS A 106 -15.79 -18.09 -4.68
N CYS A 107 -14.46 -18.10 -4.89
CA CYS A 107 -13.55 -17.21 -4.19
C CYS A 107 -13.84 -15.72 -4.44
N PHE A 108 -14.51 -15.39 -5.55
CA PHE A 108 -14.92 -14.02 -5.89
C PHE A 108 -16.27 -13.60 -5.28
N VAL A 109 -16.97 -14.52 -4.61
CA VAL A 109 -18.30 -14.27 -4.05
C VAL A 109 -18.15 -13.59 -2.68
N LYS A 110 -18.77 -12.42 -2.56
CA LYS A 110 -18.72 -11.60 -1.35
C LYS A 110 -19.94 -11.89 -0.48
N ASP A 111 -19.70 -12.39 0.72
CA ASP A 111 -20.70 -12.54 1.78
C ASP A 111 -20.59 -11.38 2.78
N THR A 112 -21.56 -10.47 2.73
CA THR A 112 -21.61 -9.29 3.60
C THR A 112 -21.76 -9.67 5.08
N VAL A 113 -22.55 -10.69 5.39
CA VAL A 113 -22.78 -11.11 6.78
C VAL A 113 -21.49 -11.71 7.34
N ARG A 114 -20.79 -12.54 6.56
CA ARG A 114 -19.49 -13.08 6.94
C ARG A 114 -18.46 -11.98 7.17
N SER A 115 -18.33 -11.02 6.25
CA SER A 115 -17.44 -9.87 6.40
C SER A 115 -17.75 -9.04 7.65
N MET A 116 -19.04 -8.78 7.93
CA MET A 116 -19.46 -8.08 9.15
C MET A 116 -19.11 -8.86 10.43
N LYS A 117 -19.21 -10.19 10.42
CA LYS A 117 -18.77 -11.03 11.56
C LYS A 117 -17.27 -10.86 11.84
N TYR A 118 -16.43 -10.81 10.80
CA TYR A 118 -15.00 -10.53 10.98
C TYR A 118 -14.75 -9.11 11.50
N ALA A 119 -15.47 -8.11 10.99
CA ALA A 119 -15.40 -6.74 11.52
C ALA A 119 -15.74 -6.67 13.01
N VAL A 120 -16.86 -7.28 13.40
CA VAL A 120 -17.31 -7.35 14.80
C VAL A 120 -16.30 -8.12 15.66
N LEU A 121 -15.80 -9.26 15.20
CA LEU A 121 -14.81 -10.06 15.92
C LEU A 121 -13.52 -9.27 16.18
N SER A 122 -12.94 -8.64 15.16
CA SER A 122 -11.71 -7.86 15.32
C SER A 122 -11.90 -6.66 16.25
N CYS A 123 -13.04 -5.96 16.15
CA CYS A 123 -13.37 -4.87 17.08
C CYS A 123 -13.59 -5.39 18.51
N ALA A 124 -14.33 -6.48 18.67
CA ALA A 124 -14.64 -7.05 19.97
C ALA A 124 -13.39 -7.52 20.72
N ILE A 125 -12.46 -8.20 20.05
CA ILE A 125 -11.17 -8.60 20.64
C ILE A 125 -10.40 -7.35 21.10
N THR A 126 -10.24 -6.37 20.22
CA THR A 126 -9.49 -5.13 20.49
C THR A 126 -10.09 -4.35 21.67
N LEU A 127 -11.40 -4.11 21.64
CA LEU A 127 -12.10 -3.35 22.69
C LEU A 127 -12.14 -4.10 24.01
N SER A 128 -12.26 -5.43 23.99
CA SER A 128 -12.20 -6.25 25.21
C SER A 128 -10.82 -6.17 25.86
N MET A 129 -9.75 -6.27 25.08
CA MET A 129 -8.39 -6.10 25.60
C MET A 129 -8.18 -4.71 26.20
N GLY A 130 -8.63 -3.65 25.51
CA GLY A 130 -8.56 -2.28 26.01
C GLY A 130 -9.38 -2.06 27.28
N GLY A 131 -10.59 -2.62 27.35
CA GLY A 131 -11.44 -2.56 28.54
C GLY A 131 -10.83 -3.28 29.75
N LEU A 132 -10.27 -4.47 29.54
CA LEU A 132 -9.56 -5.21 30.58
C LEU A 132 -8.32 -4.45 31.07
N ALA A 133 -7.52 -3.90 30.16
CA ALA A 133 -6.38 -3.07 30.53
C ALA A 133 -6.81 -1.84 31.34
N ALA A 134 -7.86 -1.14 30.91
CA ALA A 134 -8.39 0.03 31.62
C ALA A 134 -8.91 -0.32 33.02
N ALA A 135 -9.49 -1.51 33.20
CA ALA A 135 -10.03 -1.95 34.49
C ALA A 135 -8.95 -2.44 35.46
N PHE A 136 -7.90 -3.10 34.96
CA PHE A 136 -6.97 -3.88 35.80
C PHE A 136 -5.51 -3.42 35.77
N LEU A 137 -5.07 -2.61 34.79
CA LEU A 137 -3.69 -2.12 34.74
C LEU A 137 -3.57 -0.72 35.34
N PRO A 138 -2.95 -0.57 36.53
CA PRO A 138 -2.74 0.75 37.09
C PRO A 138 -1.70 1.54 36.30
N LEU A 139 -1.94 2.84 36.12
CA LEU A 139 -1.06 3.75 35.41
C LEU A 139 0.12 4.19 36.30
N LYS A 140 1.03 3.24 36.58
CA LYS A 140 2.25 3.46 37.36
C LYS A 140 3.46 3.11 36.50
N LEU A 141 4.58 3.83 36.66
CA LEU A 141 5.81 3.55 35.91
C LEU A 141 6.32 2.11 36.14
N ALA A 142 6.11 1.55 37.33
CA ALA A 142 6.44 0.15 37.63
C ALA A 142 5.68 -0.86 36.76
N MET A 143 4.51 -0.48 36.21
CA MET A 143 3.73 -1.29 35.28
C MET A 143 4.10 -1.06 33.81
N LEU A 144 5.15 -0.29 33.51
CA LEU A 144 5.56 -0.02 32.14
C LEU A 144 5.76 -1.31 31.30
N PRO A 145 6.38 -2.39 31.81
CA PRO A 145 6.47 -3.65 31.06
C PRO A 145 5.10 -4.24 30.71
N ALA A 146 4.12 -4.15 31.62
CA ALA A 146 2.75 -4.62 31.36
C ALA A 146 2.02 -3.76 30.34
N TRP A 147 2.24 -2.43 30.36
CA TRP A 147 1.70 -1.51 29.34
C TRP A 147 2.30 -1.73 27.96
N ILE A 148 3.60 -2.04 27.88
CA ILE A 148 4.27 -2.43 26.63
C ILE A 148 3.69 -3.76 26.12
N ALA A 149 3.57 -4.76 26.98
CA ALA A 149 2.96 -6.04 26.62
C ALA A 149 1.53 -5.87 26.12
N TYR A 150 0.71 -5.07 26.82
CA TYR A 150 -0.63 -4.68 26.37
C TYR A 150 -0.60 -4.01 25.00
N ALA A 151 0.25 -3.01 24.80
CA ALA A 151 0.35 -2.29 23.53
C ALA A 151 0.67 -3.23 22.38
N VAL A 152 1.64 -4.13 22.57
CA VAL A 152 2.03 -5.14 21.56
C VAL A 152 0.88 -6.10 21.28
N SER A 153 0.26 -6.70 22.30
CA SER A 153 -0.80 -7.67 22.10
C SER A 153 -2.07 -7.03 21.52
N CYS A 154 -2.53 -5.90 22.09
CA CYS A 154 -3.73 -5.19 21.66
C CYS A 154 -3.55 -4.60 20.27
N GLY A 155 -2.39 -3.99 19.97
CA GLY A 155 -2.10 -3.47 18.64
C GLY A 155 -2.04 -4.57 17.58
N THR A 156 -1.45 -5.73 17.90
CA THR A 156 -1.46 -6.90 17.01
C THR A 156 -2.89 -7.38 16.73
N ALA A 157 -3.75 -7.42 17.74
CA ALA A 157 -5.16 -7.75 17.53
C ALA A 157 -5.91 -6.68 16.71
N ALA A 158 -5.63 -5.40 16.96
CA ALA A 158 -6.24 -4.26 16.27
C ALA A 158 -5.88 -4.20 14.78
N THR A 159 -4.73 -4.76 14.38
CA THR A 159 -4.38 -4.96 12.96
C THR A 159 -5.47 -5.72 12.21
N GLY A 160 -6.23 -6.62 12.86
CA GLY A 160 -7.37 -7.27 12.23
C GLY A 160 -8.47 -6.31 11.79
N ALA A 161 -8.77 -5.28 12.60
CA ALA A 161 -9.73 -4.24 12.23
C ALA A 161 -9.19 -3.35 11.10
N TRP A 162 -7.88 -3.10 11.10
CA TRP A 162 -7.19 -2.43 10.00
C TRP A 162 -7.34 -3.22 8.68
N VAL A 163 -7.06 -4.53 8.70
CA VAL A 163 -7.18 -5.40 7.53
C VAL A 163 -8.63 -5.45 7.01
N VAL A 164 -9.64 -5.47 7.90
CA VAL A 164 -11.05 -5.38 7.49
C VAL A 164 -11.37 -4.07 6.77
N ALA A 165 -10.82 -2.95 7.23
CA ALA A 165 -11.01 -1.66 6.56
C ALA A 165 -10.23 -1.58 5.23
N HIS A 166 -9.09 -2.24 5.14
CA HIS A 166 -8.37 -2.48 3.88
C HIS A 166 -9.22 -3.28 2.88
N GLU A 167 -9.91 -4.34 3.30
CA GLU A 167 -10.85 -5.10 2.44
C GLU A 167 -12.01 -4.21 1.93
N CYS A 168 -12.42 -3.24 2.75
CA CYS A 168 -13.37 -2.21 2.33
C CYS A 168 -12.77 -1.31 1.23
N GLY A 169 -11.50 -0.94 1.35
CA GLY A 169 -10.77 -0.19 0.32
C GLY A 169 -10.76 -0.89 -1.04
N HIS A 170 -10.64 -2.22 -1.06
CA HIS A 170 -10.52 -3.01 -2.29
C HIS A 170 -11.81 -3.35 -3.01
N GLY A 171 -12.98 -3.16 -2.39
CA GLY A 171 -14.19 -3.74 -2.95
C GLY A 171 -14.49 -5.16 -2.45
N ALA A 172 -13.66 -5.76 -1.60
CA ALA A 172 -13.75 -7.18 -1.21
C ALA A 172 -14.76 -7.44 -0.08
N PHE A 173 -15.03 -6.44 0.75
CA PHE A 173 -15.88 -6.61 1.95
C PHE A 173 -17.37 -6.90 1.66
N SER A 174 -18.00 -6.17 0.72
CA SER A 174 -19.43 -6.30 0.40
C SER A 174 -19.70 -5.89 -1.05
N SER A 175 -20.79 -6.42 -1.64
CA SER A 175 -21.31 -5.92 -2.92
C SER A 175 -21.99 -4.55 -2.79
N ASN A 176 -22.36 -4.13 -1.58
CA ASN A 176 -22.86 -2.79 -1.30
C ASN A 176 -21.69 -1.82 -1.07
N ARG A 177 -21.42 -1.00 -2.10
CA ARG A 177 -20.37 0.04 -2.10
C ARG A 177 -20.51 1.05 -0.96
N GLN A 178 -21.74 1.47 -0.63
CA GLN A 178 -21.97 2.45 0.43
C GLN A 178 -21.66 1.86 1.81
N LEU A 179 -22.09 0.61 2.03
CA LEU A 179 -21.81 -0.10 3.27
C LEU A 179 -20.30 -0.27 3.47
N GLN A 180 -19.59 -0.72 2.44
CA GLN A 180 -18.14 -0.92 2.57
C GLN A 180 -17.41 0.41 2.82
N ASP A 181 -17.75 1.46 2.09
CA ASP A 181 -17.11 2.76 2.28
C ASP A 181 -17.44 3.32 3.68
N ALA A 182 -18.65 3.08 4.21
CA ALA A 182 -18.99 3.47 5.57
C ALA A 182 -18.19 2.69 6.63
N VAL A 183 -18.13 1.36 6.53
CA VAL A 183 -17.38 0.52 7.47
C VAL A 183 -15.88 0.85 7.42
N GLY A 184 -15.30 0.89 6.22
CA GLY A 184 -13.90 1.24 6.01
C GLY A 184 -13.57 2.63 6.53
N TYR A 185 -14.41 3.62 6.23
CA TYR A 185 -14.23 4.99 6.72
C TYR A 185 -14.20 5.07 8.24
N VAL A 186 -15.15 4.43 8.93
CA VAL A 186 -15.23 4.44 10.39
C VAL A 186 -14.01 3.75 11.00
N LEU A 187 -13.67 2.54 10.54
CA LEU A 187 -12.57 1.76 11.11
C LEU A 187 -11.20 2.42 10.86
N HIS A 188 -10.92 2.89 9.64
CA HIS A 188 -9.67 3.60 9.35
C HIS A 188 -9.60 4.95 10.08
N SER A 189 -10.69 5.71 10.17
CA SER A 189 -10.69 6.96 10.95
C SER A 189 -10.39 6.71 12.43
N ALA A 190 -10.97 5.65 13.01
CA ALA A 190 -10.69 5.20 14.37
C ALA A 190 -9.25 4.74 14.61
N LEU A 191 -8.49 4.47 13.54
CA LEU A 191 -7.07 4.13 13.55
C LEU A 191 -6.19 5.27 12.99
N LEU A 192 -6.72 6.49 12.87
CA LEU A 192 -6.05 7.66 12.28
C LEU A 192 -5.48 7.43 10.88
N VAL A 193 -6.13 6.58 10.10
CA VAL A 193 -5.83 6.34 8.68
C VAL A 193 -6.83 7.13 7.82
N PRO A 194 -6.38 7.98 6.90
CA PRO A 194 -7.30 8.71 6.03
C PRO A 194 -7.86 7.78 4.95
N TYR A 195 -9.05 7.20 5.21
CA TYR A 195 -9.60 6.06 4.46
C TYR A 195 -9.61 6.21 2.94
N PHE A 196 -10.18 7.29 2.38
CA PHE A 196 -10.33 7.40 0.93
C PHE A 196 -9.05 7.82 0.22
N SER A 197 -8.20 8.63 0.84
CA SER A 197 -6.89 8.94 0.25
C SER A 197 -6.04 7.68 0.23
N TRP A 198 -6.00 6.93 1.33
CA TRP A 198 -5.34 5.63 1.39
C TRP A 198 -5.95 4.60 0.42
N GLN A 199 -7.29 4.53 0.30
CA GLN A 199 -7.98 3.67 -0.68
C GLN A 199 -7.45 3.92 -2.11
N ARG A 200 -7.23 5.19 -2.47
CA ARG A 200 -6.72 5.55 -3.79
C ARG A 200 -5.26 5.19 -3.95
N SER A 201 -4.41 5.59 -3.01
CA SER A 201 -2.97 5.34 -3.10
C SER A 201 -2.68 3.85 -3.11
N HIS A 202 -3.34 3.08 -2.25
CA HIS A 202 -3.22 1.64 -2.23
C HIS A 202 -3.72 0.96 -3.52
N ALA A 203 -4.79 1.46 -4.15
CA ALA A 203 -5.18 0.96 -5.48
C ALA A 203 -4.13 1.23 -6.56
N VAL A 204 -3.36 2.34 -6.45
CA VAL A 204 -2.25 2.64 -7.36
C VAL A 204 -1.05 1.73 -7.08
N HIS A 205 -0.78 1.39 -5.81
CA HIS A 205 0.21 0.40 -5.39
C HIS A 205 -0.03 -0.95 -6.06
N HIS A 206 -1.24 -1.51 -5.91
CA HIS A 206 -1.63 -2.75 -6.58
C HIS A 206 -1.48 -2.69 -8.10
N ALA A 207 -1.80 -1.55 -8.71
CA ALA A 207 -1.71 -1.37 -10.15
C ALA A 207 -0.27 -1.29 -10.69
N HIS A 208 0.74 -1.03 -9.85
CA HIS A 208 2.13 -0.78 -10.29
C HIS A 208 3.18 -1.42 -9.36
N THR A 209 2.83 -2.51 -8.69
CA THR A 209 3.76 -3.22 -7.79
C THR A 209 5.01 -3.67 -8.55
N ASN A 210 6.19 -3.46 -7.95
CA ASN A 210 7.52 -3.68 -8.53
C ASN A 210 7.87 -2.81 -9.76
N HIS A 211 7.11 -1.76 -10.07
CA HIS A 211 7.44 -0.82 -11.16
C HIS A 211 8.33 0.33 -10.64
N MET A 212 9.51 0.53 -11.24
CA MET A 212 10.52 1.51 -10.78
C MET A 212 10.07 2.97 -10.84
N GLU A 213 9.27 3.35 -11.84
CA GLU A 213 8.81 4.72 -12.00
C GLU A 213 7.45 5.03 -11.35
N LYS A 214 6.47 4.15 -11.57
CA LYS A 214 5.06 4.36 -11.22
C LYS A 214 4.61 3.62 -9.95
N GLY A 215 5.47 2.80 -9.35
CA GLY A 215 5.20 2.16 -8.06
C GLY A 215 4.84 3.21 -7.01
N GLU A 216 3.95 2.86 -6.09
CA GLU A 216 3.38 3.82 -5.15
C GLU A 216 4.06 3.79 -3.77
N THR A 217 4.56 2.62 -3.37
CA THR A 217 5.34 2.42 -2.15
C THR A 217 6.37 1.32 -2.38
N HIS A 218 7.39 1.23 -1.52
CA HIS A 218 8.47 0.24 -1.58
C HIS A 218 9.24 0.24 -2.92
N VAL A 219 9.32 1.39 -3.58
CA VAL A 219 10.18 1.57 -4.76
C VAL A 219 11.62 1.82 -4.29
N PRO A 220 12.59 0.98 -4.66
CA PRO A 220 13.95 1.12 -4.20
C PRO A 220 14.67 2.27 -4.90
N GLU A 221 15.67 2.84 -4.22
CA GLU A 221 16.56 3.83 -4.81
C GLU A 221 17.64 3.14 -5.65
N MET A 222 17.89 3.65 -6.86
CA MET A 222 19.05 3.21 -7.65
C MET A 222 20.36 3.71 -7.01
N VAL A 223 21.35 2.84 -6.88
CA VAL A 223 22.67 3.18 -6.30
C VAL A 223 23.37 4.29 -7.10
N SER A 224 23.18 4.31 -8.42
CA SER A 224 23.73 5.29 -9.36
C SER A 224 23.07 6.67 -9.28
N HIS A 225 21.86 6.77 -8.71
CA HIS A 225 21.10 8.02 -8.71
C HIS A 225 21.74 9.05 -7.77
N LYS A 226 21.99 10.24 -8.29
CA LYS A 226 22.35 11.44 -7.50
C LYS A 226 21.04 12.01 -6.95
N GLY A 227 20.47 11.35 -5.94
CA GLY A 227 19.16 11.70 -5.38
C GLY A 227 18.95 13.18 -5.05
N PHE A 228 17.71 13.63 -5.11
CA PHE A 228 17.29 14.97 -4.70
C PHE A 228 16.55 14.92 -3.34
N GLY A 229 16.66 15.98 -2.53
CA GLY A 229 15.90 16.13 -1.27
C GLY A 229 16.09 14.99 -0.27
N LEU A 230 14.99 14.31 0.10
CA LEU A 230 14.94 13.23 1.11
C LEU A 230 15.84 12.04 0.72
N GLN A 231 16.01 11.76 -0.57
CA GLN A 231 16.91 10.69 -1.06
C GLN A 231 18.38 11.01 -0.76
N LYS A 232 18.79 12.28 -0.89
CA LYS A 232 20.15 12.72 -0.54
C LYS A 232 20.41 12.58 0.96
N GLN A 233 19.42 12.91 1.79
CA GLN A 233 19.48 12.72 3.25
C GLN A 233 19.59 11.23 3.62
N ARG A 234 18.80 10.35 2.98
CA ARG A 234 18.88 8.88 3.16
C ARG A 234 20.24 8.32 2.75
N LYS A 235 20.80 8.74 1.61
CA LYS A 235 22.14 8.36 1.16
C LYS A 235 23.23 8.82 2.12
N LEU A 236 23.13 10.05 2.64
CA LEU A 236 24.07 10.57 3.63
C LEU A 236 23.97 9.80 4.95
N PHE A 237 22.75 9.57 5.46
CA PHE A 237 22.49 8.76 6.64
C PHE A 237 23.09 7.35 6.49
N ARG A 238 22.84 6.68 5.36
CA ARG A 238 23.42 5.37 5.02
C ARG A 238 24.94 5.40 5.04
N THR A 239 25.55 6.41 4.42
CA THR A 239 27.02 6.52 4.31
C THR A 239 27.67 6.82 5.65
N VAL A 240 27.08 7.69 6.46
CA VAL A 240 27.62 8.10 7.75
C VAL A 240 27.42 7.00 8.79
N LEU A 241 26.22 6.44 8.90
CA LEU A 241 25.92 5.42 9.90
C LEU A 241 26.58 4.07 9.56
N GLY A 242 26.53 3.64 8.30
CA GLY A 242 27.13 2.38 7.86
C GLY A 242 28.65 2.37 8.00
N LYS A 243 29.34 3.46 7.63
CA LYS A 243 30.81 3.54 7.72
C LYS A 243 31.35 3.78 9.13
N LYS A 244 30.60 4.44 10.02
CA LYS A 244 31.09 4.81 11.36
C LYS A 244 30.58 3.93 12.50
N LEU A 245 29.40 3.32 12.38
CA LEU A 245 28.76 2.58 13.49
C LEU A 245 28.53 1.08 13.18
N GLY A 246 28.83 0.63 11.97
CA GLY A 246 28.74 -0.77 11.55
C GLY A 246 27.32 -1.23 11.15
N THR A 247 27.24 -2.39 10.50
CA THR A 247 26.00 -2.97 9.93
C THR A 247 24.88 -3.15 10.98
N ALA A 248 25.24 -3.51 12.21
CA ALA A 248 24.24 -3.70 13.28
C ALA A 248 23.54 -2.39 13.67
N ALA A 249 24.29 -1.30 13.87
CA ALA A 249 23.70 0.00 14.17
C ALA A 249 22.84 0.53 13.01
N TYR A 250 23.29 0.28 11.77
CA TYR A 250 22.51 0.58 10.57
C TYR A 250 21.19 -0.21 10.53
N GLY A 251 21.22 -1.52 10.74
CA GLY A 251 20.03 -2.37 10.76
C GLY A 251 19.02 -1.95 11.83
N VAL A 252 19.48 -1.62 13.05
CA VAL A 252 18.62 -1.11 14.13
C VAL A 252 17.97 0.22 13.73
N ALA A 253 18.76 1.17 13.24
CA ALA A 253 18.25 2.47 12.83
C ALA A 253 17.28 2.37 11.64
N GLN A 254 17.57 1.51 10.66
CA GLN A 254 16.72 1.27 9.52
C GLN A 254 15.38 0.65 9.94
N THR A 255 15.42 -0.34 10.82
CA THR A 255 14.23 -0.99 11.39
C THR A 255 13.37 0.04 12.13
N PHE A 256 13.97 0.85 13.01
CA PHE A 256 13.27 1.92 13.70
C PHE A 256 12.64 2.92 12.72
N ASN A 257 13.41 3.40 11.74
CA ASN A 257 12.92 4.35 10.75
C ASN A 257 11.75 3.79 9.94
N HIS A 258 11.76 2.52 9.55
CA HIS A 258 10.63 1.91 8.84
C HIS A 258 9.43 1.77 9.75
N LEU A 259 9.58 1.09 10.89
CA LEU A 259 8.44 0.69 11.72
C LEU A 259 7.79 1.85 12.49
N VAL A 260 8.54 2.93 12.75
CA VAL A 260 8.04 4.10 13.52
C VAL A 260 7.80 5.32 12.64
N VAL A 261 8.73 5.64 11.74
CA VAL A 261 8.69 6.87 10.93
C VAL A 261 8.09 6.64 9.55
N GLY A 262 8.18 5.42 9.01
CA GLY A 262 7.79 5.09 7.65
C GLY A 262 6.32 5.42 7.35
N TRP A 263 5.41 5.02 8.23
CA TRP A 263 3.98 5.28 8.04
C TRP A 263 3.62 6.79 8.07
N PRO A 264 4.02 7.58 9.10
CA PRO A 264 3.84 9.04 9.06
C PRO A 264 4.48 9.71 7.84
N ALA A 265 5.70 9.30 7.46
CA ALA A 265 6.40 9.87 6.31
C ALA A 265 5.69 9.56 4.99
N TYR A 266 5.12 8.37 4.85
CA TYR A 266 4.29 7.98 3.71
C TYR A 266 3.01 8.84 3.63
N LEU A 267 2.29 8.98 4.74
CA LEU A 267 1.05 9.78 4.76
C LEU A 267 1.31 11.26 4.45
N LEU A 268 2.37 11.84 5.02
CA LEU A 268 2.65 13.26 4.89
C LEU A 268 3.37 13.62 3.59
N PHE A 269 4.27 12.75 3.10
CA PHE A 269 5.22 13.08 2.03
C PHE A 269 5.30 12.04 0.90
N GLY A 270 4.50 10.97 0.91
CA GLY A 270 4.54 9.94 -0.13
C GLY A 270 5.88 9.20 -0.18
N ALA A 271 6.53 9.03 0.98
CA ALA A 271 7.84 8.40 1.08
C ALA A 271 7.84 7.01 0.43
N THR A 272 8.94 6.66 -0.25
CA THR A 272 9.16 5.39 -0.98
C THR A 272 8.31 5.15 -2.23
N GLY A 273 7.56 6.16 -2.68
CA GLY A 273 6.93 6.13 -4.00
C GLY A 273 7.92 6.36 -5.15
N GLY A 274 7.55 5.89 -6.34
CA GLY A 274 8.32 6.08 -7.56
C GLY A 274 8.39 7.55 -8.01
N PRO A 275 9.41 7.93 -8.79
CA PRO A 275 9.67 9.31 -9.16
C PRO A 275 8.58 9.97 -9.99
N SER A 276 7.68 9.22 -10.65
CA SER A 276 6.70 9.79 -11.58
C SER A 276 5.73 10.79 -10.95
N ARG A 277 5.51 10.73 -9.64
CA ARG A 277 4.52 11.56 -8.92
C ARG A 277 5.12 12.67 -8.07
N GLY A 278 6.44 12.68 -7.89
CA GLY A 278 7.09 13.55 -6.93
C GLY A 278 6.58 13.34 -5.50
N MET A 279 6.57 14.41 -4.71
CA MET A 279 6.07 14.38 -3.33
C MET A 279 4.54 14.37 -3.32
N THR A 280 3.93 13.51 -2.50
CA THR A 280 2.47 13.43 -2.35
C THR A 280 2.04 13.52 -0.89
N SER A 281 0.77 13.83 -0.63
CA SER A 281 0.23 13.88 0.73
C SER A 281 -1.18 13.31 0.78
N HIS A 282 -1.43 12.45 1.76
CA HIS A 282 -2.73 11.83 2.01
C HIS A 282 -3.73 12.78 2.68
N PHE A 283 -3.29 13.97 3.08
CA PHE A 283 -4.08 15.01 3.73
C PHE A 283 -4.19 16.30 2.89
N PHE A 284 -3.39 16.43 1.83
CA PHE A 284 -3.35 17.66 1.04
C PHE A 284 -3.21 17.36 -0.47
N PRO A 285 -4.30 17.37 -1.25
CA PRO A 285 -4.30 16.92 -2.65
C PRO A 285 -4.02 18.06 -3.66
N HIS A 286 -3.25 19.05 -3.25
CA HIS A 286 -2.94 20.26 -4.03
C HIS A 286 -1.42 20.56 -4.01
N PRO A 287 -0.89 21.40 -4.92
CA PRO A 287 0.51 21.78 -4.91
C PRO A 287 0.98 22.28 -3.54
N PRO A 288 2.17 21.90 -3.05
CA PRO A 288 3.25 21.20 -3.77
C PRO A 288 3.15 19.66 -3.79
N PHE A 289 2.07 19.07 -3.25
CA PHE A 289 1.89 17.62 -3.09
C PHE A 289 1.09 16.94 -4.20
N SER A 290 0.79 17.68 -5.27
CA SER A 290 0.07 17.21 -6.43
C SER A 290 0.69 17.85 -7.65
N THR A 291 0.99 17.04 -8.66
CA THR A 291 1.46 17.52 -9.96
C THR A 291 0.35 18.24 -10.72
N GLY A 292 -0.92 17.95 -10.41
CA GLY A 292 -2.09 18.40 -11.18
C GLY A 292 -2.16 17.82 -12.60
N GLU A 293 -1.19 17.00 -12.98
CA GLU A 293 -1.02 16.44 -14.31
C GLU A 293 -1.74 15.09 -14.45
N LYS A 294 -2.36 14.88 -15.60
CA LYS A 294 -3.05 13.64 -15.90
C LYS A 294 -2.05 12.49 -16.03
N GLY A 295 -2.22 11.47 -15.20
CA GLY A 295 -1.38 10.26 -15.21
C GLY A 295 -0.34 10.23 -14.08
N THR A 296 0.08 11.39 -13.58
CA THR A 296 1.06 11.51 -12.48
C THR A 296 0.41 12.00 -11.18
N ASP A 297 -0.73 12.70 -11.22
CA ASP A 297 -1.44 13.12 -10.01
C ASP A 297 -2.01 11.90 -9.25
N LEU A 298 -1.70 11.78 -7.95
CA LEU A 298 -2.18 10.69 -7.11
C LEU A 298 -3.70 10.81 -6.86
N TYR A 299 -4.19 12.04 -6.71
CA TYR A 299 -5.58 12.35 -6.39
C TYR A 299 -6.28 13.19 -7.48
N PRO A 300 -6.47 12.64 -8.69
CA PRO A 300 -7.06 13.40 -9.78
C PRO A 300 -8.58 13.62 -9.57
N GLY A 301 -9.07 14.78 -10.03
CA GLY A 301 -10.50 15.09 -10.12
C GLY A 301 -11.24 14.91 -8.79
N LYS A 302 -12.24 14.01 -8.78
CA LYS A 302 -13.11 13.78 -7.60
C LYS A 302 -12.36 13.24 -6.38
N TRP A 303 -11.16 12.68 -6.54
CA TRP A 303 -10.38 12.17 -5.41
C TRP A 303 -9.92 13.28 -4.47
N LYS A 304 -9.74 14.52 -4.93
CA LYS A 304 -9.42 15.66 -4.06
C LYS A 304 -10.47 15.88 -2.97
N LYS A 305 -11.76 15.76 -3.32
CA LYS A 305 -12.87 15.84 -2.35
C LYS A 305 -12.88 14.66 -1.38
N LYS A 306 -12.53 13.46 -1.87
CA LYS A 306 -12.44 12.25 -1.05
C LYS A 306 -11.29 12.31 -0.03
N VAL A 307 -10.18 12.96 -0.37
CA VAL A 307 -9.08 13.25 0.57
C VAL A 307 -9.62 14.07 1.73
N TRP A 308 -10.24 15.22 1.46
CA TRP A 308 -10.85 16.05 2.51
C TRP A 308 -11.90 15.32 3.35
N LEU A 309 -12.70 14.43 2.74
CA LEU A 309 -13.64 13.61 3.49
C LEU A 309 -12.92 12.68 4.48
N SER A 310 -11.77 12.12 4.10
CA SER A 310 -10.91 11.32 4.98
C SER A 310 -10.37 12.15 6.13
N ASP A 311 -9.97 13.40 5.85
CA ASP A 311 -9.43 14.32 6.85
C ASP A 311 -10.47 14.67 7.91
N VAL A 312 -11.75 14.80 7.52
CA VAL A 312 -12.86 14.97 8.48
C VAL A 312 -12.93 13.81 9.47
N GLY A 313 -12.72 12.58 9.00
CA GLY A 313 -12.78 11.38 9.83
C GLY A 313 -11.61 11.33 10.83
N VAL A 314 -10.40 11.58 10.33
CA VAL A 314 -9.19 11.67 11.15
C VAL A 314 -9.29 12.82 12.16
N ALA A 315 -9.73 14.01 11.75
CA ALA A 315 -9.93 15.15 12.63
C ALA A 315 -11.00 14.88 13.69
N GLY A 316 -12.09 14.21 13.33
CA GLY A 316 -13.12 13.76 14.26
C GLY A 316 -12.58 12.80 15.31
N MET A 317 -11.74 11.84 14.91
CA MET A 317 -11.11 10.92 15.85
C MET A 317 -10.10 11.64 16.76
N ILE A 318 -9.27 12.54 16.22
CA ILE A 318 -8.36 13.38 17.03
C ILE A 318 -9.13 14.20 18.06
N ALA A 319 -10.25 14.82 17.67
CA ALA A 319 -11.11 15.58 18.58
C ALA A 319 -11.71 14.68 19.67
N GLY A 320 -12.16 13.46 19.32
CA GLY A 320 -12.63 12.46 20.28
C GLY A 320 -11.55 12.04 21.28
N LEU A 321 -10.33 11.80 20.80
CA LEU A 321 -9.17 11.47 21.66
C LEU A 321 -8.80 12.65 22.57
N ALA A 322 -8.82 13.88 22.08
CA ALA A 322 -8.57 15.07 22.89
C ALA A 322 -9.65 15.27 23.97
N ALA A 323 -10.92 15.04 23.63
CA ALA A 323 -12.04 15.09 24.58
C ALA A 323 -11.97 13.96 25.63
N TRP A 324 -11.45 12.78 25.26
CA TRP A 324 -11.19 11.71 26.23
C TRP A 324 -10.01 12.07 27.13
N ALA A 325 -8.92 12.58 26.56
CA ALA A 325 -7.72 12.98 27.28
C ALA A 325 -7.98 14.11 28.28
N SER A 326 -8.88 15.04 27.98
CA SER A 326 -9.26 16.12 28.91
C SER A 326 -10.03 15.62 30.15
N LYS A 327 -10.67 14.45 30.07
CA LYS A 327 -11.43 13.84 31.17
C LYS A 327 -10.66 12.77 31.93
N ALA A 328 -9.96 11.89 31.22
CA ALA A 328 -9.26 10.73 31.79
C ALA A 328 -7.75 10.95 31.95
N GLY A 329 -7.21 12.03 31.38
CA GLY A 329 -5.77 12.31 31.36
C GLY A 329 -5.10 11.80 30.09
N ALA A 330 -4.21 12.61 29.54
CA ALA A 330 -3.51 12.31 28.28
C ALA A 330 -2.67 11.03 28.35
N MET A 331 -2.06 10.73 29.50
CA MET A 331 -1.25 9.52 29.66
C MET A 331 -2.09 8.24 29.63
N GLN A 332 -3.32 8.28 30.17
CA GLN A 332 -4.22 7.13 30.10
C GLN A 332 -4.64 6.85 28.65
N VAL A 333 -4.96 7.90 27.88
CA VAL A 333 -5.28 7.77 26.45
C VAL A 333 -4.06 7.29 25.66
N ALA A 334 -2.88 7.85 25.93
CA ALA A 334 -1.64 7.43 25.28
C ALA A 334 -1.35 5.94 25.54
N ALA A 335 -1.55 5.45 26.77
CA ALA A 335 -1.33 4.06 27.12
C ALA A 335 -2.38 3.11 26.50
N LEU A 336 -3.67 3.46 26.58
CA LEU A 336 -4.77 2.61 26.11
C LEU A 336 -4.95 2.61 24.58
N TYR A 337 -4.71 3.74 23.93
CA TYR A 337 -4.93 3.94 22.50
C TYR A 337 -3.63 4.18 21.73
N GLY A 338 -2.79 5.10 22.21
CA GLY A 338 -1.55 5.49 21.53
C GLY A 338 -0.56 4.34 21.36
N GLY A 339 -0.31 3.57 22.42
CA GLY A 339 0.57 2.39 22.39
C GLY A 339 0.13 1.34 21.37
N PRO A 340 -1.11 0.79 21.46
CA PRO A 340 -1.64 -0.13 20.46
C PRO A 340 -1.62 0.44 19.03
N LEU A 341 -1.94 1.72 18.84
CA LEU A 341 -1.91 2.36 17.52
C LEU A 341 -0.50 2.36 16.91
N MET A 342 0.54 2.65 17.71
CA MET A 342 1.93 2.56 17.24
C MET A 342 2.27 1.15 16.75
N VAL A 343 1.75 0.12 17.42
CA VAL A 343 1.95 -1.28 17.03
C VAL A 343 1.16 -1.64 15.76
N VAL A 344 -0.06 -1.13 15.57
CA VAL A 344 -0.80 -1.26 14.30
C VAL A 344 -0.01 -0.65 13.15
N ASN A 345 0.52 0.57 13.33
CA ASN A 345 1.34 1.23 12.32
C ASN A 345 2.62 0.45 12.01
N ALA A 346 3.28 -0.10 13.04
CA ALA A 346 4.43 -0.96 12.86
C ALA A 346 4.08 -2.23 12.07
N TRP A 347 2.96 -2.89 12.37
CA TRP A 347 2.49 -4.06 11.62
C TRP A 347 2.19 -3.74 10.17
N LEU A 348 1.51 -2.63 9.89
CA LEU A 348 1.22 -2.17 8.53
C LEU A 348 2.50 -2.03 7.71
N VAL A 349 3.50 -1.32 8.24
CA VAL A 349 4.78 -1.16 7.55
C VAL A 349 5.51 -2.50 7.44
N LEU A 350 5.52 -3.31 8.50
CA LEU A 350 6.21 -4.59 8.52
C LEU A 350 5.67 -5.56 7.47
N ILE A 351 4.34 -5.71 7.38
CA ILE A 351 3.66 -6.53 6.38
C ILE A 351 4.05 -6.02 4.98
N THR A 352 3.74 -4.76 4.68
CA THR A 352 4.00 -4.25 3.34
C THR A 352 5.49 -4.27 2.98
N TRP A 353 6.41 -4.09 3.92
CA TRP A 353 7.84 -4.18 3.66
C TRP A 353 8.28 -5.62 3.36
N LEU A 354 7.88 -6.58 4.20
CA LEU A 354 8.27 -8.00 4.05
C LEU A 354 7.72 -8.65 2.80
N GLN A 355 6.52 -8.25 2.37
CA GLN A 355 5.84 -8.80 1.21
C GLN A 355 6.30 -8.18 -0.13
N HIS A 356 6.90 -6.99 -0.10
CA HIS A 356 7.27 -6.23 -1.31
C HIS A 356 8.78 -6.04 -1.51
N THR A 357 9.60 -6.44 -0.54
CA THR A 357 11.05 -6.26 -0.59
C THR A 357 11.74 -7.54 -0.17
N GLU A 358 12.72 -7.96 -0.96
CA GLU A 358 13.64 -9.04 -0.62
C GLU A 358 14.94 -8.89 -1.44
N VAL A 359 16.04 -9.44 -0.95
CA VAL A 359 17.37 -9.30 -1.57
C VAL A 359 17.44 -9.84 -2.99
N ASP A 360 16.66 -10.87 -3.30
CA ASP A 360 16.59 -11.53 -4.60
C ASP A 360 15.24 -11.34 -5.30
N VAL A 361 14.45 -10.32 -4.92
CA VAL A 361 13.23 -9.92 -5.64
C VAL A 361 13.49 -8.64 -6.45
N PRO A 362 13.42 -8.70 -7.79
CA PRO A 362 13.70 -7.55 -8.66
C PRO A 362 12.54 -6.55 -8.79
N HIS A 363 12.91 -5.34 -9.21
CA HIS A 363 12.00 -4.31 -9.73
C HIS A 363 12.24 -4.07 -11.22
N PHE A 364 11.26 -3.53 -11.93
CA PHE A 364 11.25 -3.47 -13.39
C PHE A 364 10.99 -2.06 -13.94
N GLU A 365 11.58 -1.79 -15.11
CA GLU A 365 11.24 -0.66 -15.96
C GLU A 365 9.96 -0.94 -16.76
N ALA A 366 9.36 0.10 -17.35
CA ALA A 366 8.05 0.01 -17.97
C ALA A 366 7.98 -0.96 -19.17
N ASP A 367 9.09 -1.16 -19.89
CA ASP A 367 9.22 -2.05 -21.04
C ASP A 367 9.28 -3.53 -20.63
N ASN A 368 9.76 -3.83 -19.43
CA ASN A 368 9.94 -5.18 -18.90
C ASN A 368 8.99 -5.50 -17.74
N TRP A 369 7.93 -4.71 -17.59
CA TRP A 369 6.91 -4.85 -16.54
C TRP A 369 5.53 -5.12 -17.12
N ASN A 370 4.76 -5.97 -16.44
CA ASN A 370 3.31 -6.05 -16.59
C ASN A 370 2.67 -6.33 -15.22
N PHE A 371 1.35 -6.16 -15.13
CA PHE A 371 0.60 -6.32 -13.88
C PHE A 371 0.85 -7.66 -13.18
N ILE A 372 0.81 -8.78 -13.91
CA ILE A 372 1.00 -10.12 -13.32
C ILE A 372 2.44 -10.36 -12.93
N LYS A 373 3.40 -9.91 -13.74
CA LYS A 373 4.82 -9.97 -13.39
C LYS A 373 5.06 -9.20 -12.10
N GLY A 374 4.49 -8.01 -11.91
CA GLY A 374 4.58 -7.28 -10.65
C GLY A 374 3.92 -8.03 -9.47
N ALA A 375 2.69 -8.52 -9.66
CA ALA A 375 1.94 -9.19 -8.59
C ALA A 375 2.62 -10.48 -8.10
N LEU A 376 3.13 -11.32 -9.02
CA LEU A 376 3.81 -12.57 -8.69
C LEU A 376 5.23 -12.36 -8.12
N HIS A 377 5.73 -11.12 -8.09
CA HIS A 377 6.96 -10.75 -7.39
C HIS A 377 6.73 -10.23 -5.97
N THR A 378 5.51 -10.41 -5.43
CA THR A 378 5.28 -10.29 -3.99
C THR A 378 5.58 -11.60 -3.29
N VAL A 379 5.80 -11.57 -1.97
CA VAL A 379 6.31 -12.72 -1.22
C VAL A 379 5.39 -13.10 -0.05
N ASP A 380 4.89 -14.33 -0.05
CA ASP A 380 4.16 -14.91 1.08
C ASP A 380 5.13 -15.45 2.16
N ARG A 381 4.75 -15.34 3.43
CA ARG A 381 5.61 -15.70 4.58
C ARG A 381 4.86 -16.46 5.69
N PRO A 382 5.56 -17.21 6.57
CA PRO A 382 4.94 -17.97 7.65
C PRO A 382 4.58 -17.10 8.87
N TYR A 383 3.39 -16.49 8.86
CA TYR A 383 2.89 -15.72 10.02
C TYR A 383 2.44 -16.62 11.19
N GLY A 384 2.13 -17.89 10.92
CA GLY A 384 1.68 -18.85 11.92
C GLY A 384 0.23 -18.61 12.36
N LYS A 385 -0.35 -19.60 13.05
CA LYS A 385 -1.80 -19.67 13.30
C LYS A 385 -2.40 -18.45 14.01
N VAL A 386 -1.68 -17.89 14.99
CA VAL A 386 -2.18 -16.77 15.80
C VAL A 386 -2.22 -15.48 14.99
N LEU A 387 -1.11 -15.13 14.32
CA LEU A 387 -1.08 -13.92 13.50
C LEU A 387 -1.95 -14.06 12.26
N ASP A 388 -2.00 -15.24 11.64
CA ASP A 388 -2.93 -15.52 10.53
C ASP A 388 -4.39 -15.29 10.95
N PHE A 389 -4.77 -15.70 12.16
CA PHE A 389 -6.11 -15.47 12.69
C PHE A 389 -6.37 -13.99 12.97
N LEU A 390 -5.44 -13.31 13.65
CA LEU A 390 -5.62 -11.91 14.02
C LEU A 390 -5.55 -10.96 12.82
N HIS A 391 -4.72 -11.25 11.83
CA HIS A 391 -4.48 -10.40 10.66
C HIS A 391 -5.21 -10.91 9.40
N HIS A 392 -6.14 -11.86 9.54
CA HIS A 392 -6.92 -12.41 8.43
C HIS A 392 -6.06 -12.94 7.27
N ARG A 393 -4.93 -13.57 7.58
CA ARG A 393 -3.97 -14.16 6.63
C ARG A 393 -3.31 -13.21 5.64
N ILE A 394 -3.42 -11.89 5.83
CA ILE A 394 -2.90 -10.90 4.86
C ILE A 394 -1.43 -11.15 4.45
N GLY A 395 -0.56 -11.55 5.39
CA GLY A 395 0.86 -11.81 5.09
C GLY A 395 1.20 -13.22 4.58
N SER A 396 0.25 -14.16 4.63
CA SER A 396 0.42 -15.55 4.15
C SER A 396 -0.35 -15.84 2.86
N THR A 397 -1.10 -14.85 2.35
CA THR A 397 -1.87 -14.93 1.09
C THR A 397 -1.75 -13.64 0.27
N HIS A 398 -0.66 -12.91 0.45
CA HIS A 398 -0.41 -11.61 -0.16
C HIS A 398 -0.20 -11.70 -1.67
N VAL A 399 0.39 -12.78 -2.16
CA VAL A 399 0.55 -13.02 -3.62
C VAL A 399 -0.81 -13.04 -4.31
N ALA A 400 -1.75 -13.85 -3.81
CA ALA A 400 -3.11 -13.90 -4.35
C ALA A 400 -3.83 -12.55 -4.22
N HIS A 401 -3.60 -11.84 -3.12
CA HIS A 401 -4.12 -10.50 -2.90
C HIS A 401 -3.61 -9.48 -3.93
N HIS A 402 -2.36 -9.58 -4.41
CA HIS A 402 -1.86 -8.73 -5.51
C HIS A 402 -2.36 -9.15 -6.89
N VAL A 403 -2.58 -10.46 -7.09
CA VAL A 403 -3.20 -10.96 -8.32
C VAL A 403 -4.62 -10.40 -8.48
N ASP A 404 -5.44 -10.48 -7.43
CA ASP A 404 -6.75 -9.84 -7.39
C ASP A 404 -7.18 -9.48 -5.95
N CYS A 405 -6.99 -8.22 -5.58
CA CYS A 405 -7.34 -7.70 -4.27
C CYS A 405 -8.85 -7.66 -3.97
N THR A 406 -9.71 -7.98 -4.94
CA THR A 406 -11.17 -8.01 -4.74
C THR A 406 -11.69 -9.34 -4.20
N ILE A 407 -10.83 -10.36 -4.13
CA ILE A 407 -11.07 -11.63 -3.45
C ILE A 407 -11.15 -11.37 -1.93
N PRO A 408 -12.24 -11.72 -1.25
CA PRO A 408 -12.33 -11.58 0.21
C PRO A 408 -11.26 -12.41 0.92
N HIS A 409 -10.67 -11.88 1.98
CA HIS A 409 -9.63 -12.54 2.79
C HIS A 409 -10.00 -13.97 3.23
N TYR A 410 -11.28 -14.26 3.51
CA TYR A 410 -11.73 -15.61 3.89
C TYR A 410 -11.72 -16.63 2.74
N HIS A 411 -11.47 -16.20 1.51
CA HIS A 411 -11.20 -17.04 0.33
C HIS A 411 -9.75 -16.93 -0.15
N ALA A 412 -8.95 -16.02 0.40
CA ALA A 412 -7.59 -15.75 -0.08
C ALA A 412 -6.67 -16.98 0.01
N LEU A 413 -6.81 -17.80 1.06
CA LEU A 413 -6.01 -19.04 1.20
C LEU A 413 -6.31 -20.03 0.07
N GLU A 414 -7.57 -20.17 -0.32
CA GLU A 414 -7.97 -21.06 -1.39
C GLU A 414 -7.45 -20.56 -2.74
N ALA A 415 -7.55 -19.26 -2.99
CA ALA A 415 -6.96 -18.63 -4.18
C ALA A 415 -5.43 -18.79 -4.22
N THR A 416 -4.73 -18.57 -3.10
CA THR A 416 -3.28 -18.78 -2.98
C THR A 416 -2.90 -20.22 -3.33
N ASN A 417 -3.62 -21.22 -2.80
CA ASN A 417 -3.34 -22.62 -3.08
C ASN A 417 -3.51 -22.95 -4.56
N ALA A 418 -4.58 -22.45 -5.19
CA ALA A 418 -4.83 -22.67 -6.62
C ALA A 418 -3.74 -22.04 -7.51
N ILE A 419 -3.31 -20.80 -7.20
CA ILE A 419 -2.21 -20.14 -7.93
C ILE A 419 -0.90 -20.92 -7.74
N LYS A 420 -0.59 -21.33 -6.50
CA LYS A 420 0.62 -22.06 -6.17
C LYS A 420 0.70 -23.42 -6.87
N GLU A 421 -0.42 -24.12 -6.99
CA GLU A 421 -0.49 -25.42 -7.67
C GLU A 421 -0.31 -25.27 -9.18
N ALA A 422 -0.91 -24.23 -9.79
CA ALA A 422 -0.85 -24.01 -11.23
C ALA A 422 0.47 -23.37 -11.71
N PHE A 423 1.10 -22.52 -10.90
CA PHE A 423 2.30 -21.75 -11.25
C PHE A 423 3.39 -21.85 -10.15
N PRO A 424 3.85 -23.07 -9.82
CA PRO A 424 4.82 -23.27 -8.73
C PRO A 424 6.15 -22.56 -8.95
N GLU A 425 6.54 -22.33 -10.20
CA GLU A 425 7.77 -21.63 -10.57
C GLU A 425 7.66 -20.09 -10.44
N HIS A 426 6.45 -19.53 -10.31
CA HIS A 426 6.23 -18.09 -10.11
C HIS A 426 5.79 -17.74 -8.70
N TYR A 427 5.25 -18.70 -7.94
CA TYR A 427 4.80 -18.47 -6.57
C TYR A 427 5.99 -18.29 -5.62
N LEU A 428 6.14 -17.10 -5.05
CA LEU A 428 7.22 -16.78 -4.12
C LEU A 428 6.77 -16.96 -2.67
N TYR A 429 7.46 -17.85 -1.95
CA TYR A 429 7.27 -18.07 -0.53
C TYR A 429 8.62 -18.16 0.18
N ASP A 430 8.87 -17.25 1.11
CA ASP A 430 10.07 -17.26 1.91
C ASP A 430 9.77 -17.84 3.31
N PRO A 431 10.32 -19.03 3.66
CA PRO A 431 10.11 -19.66 4.95
C PRO A 431 10.86 -19.00 6.11
N THR A 432 11.71 -17.99 5.85
CA THR A 432 12.48 -17.28 6.88
C THR A 432 11.51 -16.68 7.92
N PRO A 433 11.73 -16.90 9.24
CA PRO A 433 10.85 -16.30 10.24
C PRO A 433 10.94 -14.77 10.23
N LEU A 434 9.83 -14.10 10.56
CA LEU A 434 9.65 -12.66 10.34
C LEU A 434 10.78 -11.78 10.92
N PRO A 435 11.28 -12.00 12.16
CA PRO A 435 12.36 -11.17 12.71
C PRO A 435 13.67 -11.29 11.91
N GLN A 436 14.03 -12.49 11.47
CA GLN A 436 15.23 -12.75 10.67
C GLN A 436 15.12 -12.13 9.28
N ALA A 437 13.95 -12.27 8.64
CA ALA A 437 13.68 -11.62 7.36
C ALA A 437 13.74 -10.10 7.49
N THR A 438 13.11 -9.53 8.53
CA THR A 438 13.14 -8.09 8.79
C THR A 438 14.57 -7.58 8.97
N TRP A 439 15.40 -8.31 9.71
CA TRP A 439 16.80 -7.95 9.91
C TRP A 439 17.61 -7.99 8.60
N ARG A 440 17.40 -9.02 7.77
CA ARG A 440 18.02 -9.13 6.44
C ARG A 440 17.63 -7.93 5.57
N LEU A 441 16.34 -7.62 5.44
CA LEU A 441 15.85 -6.47 4.68
C LEU A 441 16.43 -5.15 5.21
N ALA A 442 16.47 -4.97 6.52
CA ALA A 442 17.01 -3.76 7.16
C ALA A 442 18.49 -3.53 6.85
N THR A 443 19.26 -4.60 6.68
CA THR A 443 20.72 -4.53 6.52
C THR A 443 21.18 -4.65 5.08
N GLN A 444 20.40 -5.29 4.20
CA GLN A 444 20.83 -5.67 2.85
C GLN A 444 20.00 -5.01 1.72
N CYS A 445 18.78 -4.54 1.97
CA CYS A 445 17.92 -3.93 0.94
C CYS A 445 18.02 -2.39 0.91
N ALA A 446 19.23 -1.86 0.77
CA ALA A 446 19.46 -0.40 0.85
C ALA A 446 19.36 0.35 -0.49
N GLY A 447 19.40 -0.36 -1.61
CA GLY A 447 19.30 0.19 -2.96
C GLY A 447 19.54 -0.88 -4.02
N VAL A 448 19.19 -0.55 -5.26
CA VAL A 448 19.24 -1.49 -6.39
C VAL A 448 20.22 -1.03 -7.48
N GLU A 449 20.73 -1.98 -8.24
CA GLU A 449 21.46 -1.74 -9.48
C GLU A 449 20.76 -2.43 -10.65
N LYS A 450 20.85 -1.79 -11.83
CA LYS A 450 20.35 -2.39 -13.06
C LYS A 450 21.26 -3.56 -13.46
N ARG A 451 20.65 -4.73 -13.68
CA ARG A 451 21.29 -5.98 -14.10
C ARG A 451 20.41 -6.60 -15.19
N GLY A 452 20.86 -6.49 -16.44
CA GLY A 452 20.03 -6.86 -17.59
C GLY A 452 18.77 -5.99 -17.69
N ASP A 453 17.60 -6.64 -17.70
CA ASP A 453 16.27 -6.04 -17.79
C ASP A 453 15.63 -5.75 -16.42
N MET A 454 16.35 -5.98 -15.32
CA MET A 454 15.85 -5.89 -13.95
C MET A 454 16.70 -4.96 -13.08
N HIS A 455 16.12 -4.53 -11.95
CA HIS A 455 16.80 -3.83 -10.88
C HIS A 455 16.84 -4.72 -9.64
N VAL A 456 18.05 -5.10 -9.20
CA VAL A 456 18.26 -6.08 -8.13
C VAL A 456 18.97 -5.42 -6.96
N PHE A 457 18.63 -5.82 -5.72
CA PHE A 457 19.32 -5.33 -4.52
C PHE A 457 20.74 -5.86 -4.49
N VAL A 458 21.69 -4.96 -4.21
CA VAL A 458 23.11 -5.33 -4.11
C VAL A 458 23.71 -4.79 -2.82
N THR A 459 24.50 -5.62 -2.16
CA THR A 459 25.34 -5.21 -1.04
C THR A 459 26.72 -4.86 -1.60
N LYS A 460 27.05 -3.57 -1.69
CA LYS A 460 28.44 -3.14 -1.88
C LYS A 460 29.12 -3.13 -0.52
N GLU A 461 30.11 -4.01 -0.35
CA GLU A 461 30.98 -4.06 0.82
C GLU A 461 31.65 -2.70 1.11
#